data_AF-A0A376ZQG2-F1
#
_entry.id   AF-A0A376ZQG2-F1
#
_cell.length_a   1.000
_cell.length_b   1.000
_cell.length_c   1.000
_cell.angle_alpha   90.00
_cell.angle_beta   90.00
_cell.angle_gamma   90.00
#
_symmetry.space_group_name_H-M   'P 1'
#
loop_
_entity.id
_entity.type
_entity.pdbx_description
1 polymer ?
#
loop_
_entity_poly.entity_id
_entity_poly.type
_entity_poly.pdbx_seq_one_letter_code
_entity_poly.pdbx_strand_id
1 'polypeptide(L)'
;MSNVQEWQQLANKELSRREKTVDSLVHQTAEGIAIKPLYTEADLDNLEVTGTLPGLPPYVRGPRATMYTAQPWTIRQYAGFSTAKESNAFYRRNLAAGQKRSFRCV
;
A
#
# COMPACT_ATOMS: atom_id res chain seq x y z
N MET A 1 -13.93 6.77 -27.12
CA MET A 1 -12.91 6.44 -26.11
C MET A 1 -12.25 7.75 -25.71
N SER A 2 -12.20 8.06 -24.42
CA SER A 2 -11.63 9.32 -23.93
C SER A 2 -10.14 9.38 -24.26
N ASN A 3 -9.68 10.44 -24.92
CA ASN A 3 -8.28 10.62 -25.31
C ASN A 3 -7.52 11.38 -24.21
N VAL A 4 -6.33 10.89 -23.85
CA VAL A 4 -5.43 11.54 -22.87
C VAL A 4 -5.06 12.97 -23.31
N GLN A 5 -4.95 13.20 -24.61
CA GLN A 5 -4.65 14.53 -25.17
C GLN A 5 -5.79 15.52 -24.96
N GLU A 6 -7.04 15.09 -25.12
CA GLU A 6 -8.23 15.92 -24.87
C GLU A 6 -8.33 16.28 -23.38
N TRP A 7 -8.06 15.30 -22.50
CA TRP A 7 -7.98 15.54 -21.06
C TRP A 7 -6.88 16.55 -20.71
N GLN A 8 -5.68 16.41 -21.28
CA GLN A 8 -4.56 17.32 -21.00
C GLN A 8 -4.87 18.75 -21.44
N GLN A 9 -5.56 18.93 -22.57
CA GLN A 9 -6.02 20.24 -23.02
C GLN A 9 -7.04 20.86 -22.06
N LEU A 10 -8.02 20.07 -21.59
CA LEU A 10 -9.01 20.53 -20.62
C LEU A 10 -8.35 20.89 -19.29
N ALA A 11 -7.48 20.03 -18.78
CA ALA A 11 -6.78 20.24 -17.52
C ALA A 11 -5.89 21.49 -17.58
N ASN A 12 -5.13 21.70 -18.66
CA ASN A 12 -4.35 22.92 -18.85
C ASN A 12 -5.24 24.18 -18.93
N LYS A 13 -6.40 24.10 -19.57
CA LYS A 13 -7.37 25.21 -19.60
C LYS A 13 -7.86 25.57 -18.20
N GLU A 14 -8.15 24.59 -17.35
CA GLU A 14 -8.59 24.83 -15.97
C GLU A 14 -7.46 25.38 -15.09
N LEU A 15 -6.23 24.87 -15.25
CA LEU A 15 -5.06 25.27 -14.47
C LEU A 15 -4.47 26.61 -14.92
N SER A 16 -4.76 27.06 -16.15
CA SER A 16 -4.31 28.35 -16.68
C SER A 16 -4.77 29.54 -15.81
N ARG A 17 -5.93 29.41 -15.14
CA ARG A 17 -6.42 30.40 -14.16
C ARG A 17 -5.48 30.60 -12.97
N ARG A 18 -4.57 29.67 -12.73
CA ARG A 18 -3.60 29.66 -11.63
C ARG A 18 -2.16 29.71 -12.13
N GLU A 19 -1.94 30.03 -13.41
CA GLU A 19 -0.62 30.04 -14.08
C GLU A 19 0.15 28.71 -13.94
N LYS A 20 -0.59 27.60 -13.87
CA LYS A 20 -0.05 26.25 -13.70
C LYS A 20 -0.35 25.40 -14.93
N THR A 21 0.55 24.46 -15.21
CA THR A 21 0.38 23.43 -16.25
C THR A 21 0.15 22.08 -15.61
N VAL A 22 -0.31 21.09 -16.39
CA VAL A 22 -0.43 19.70 -15.94
C VAL A 22 0.90 19.17 -15.39
N ASP A 23 2.04 19.58 -15.96
CA ASP A 23 3.37 19.17 -15.48
C ASP A 23 3.65 19.64 -14.05
N SER A 24 3.10 20.79 -13.64
CA SER A 24 3.23 21.28 -12.27
C SER A 24 2.48 20.43 -11.23
N LEU A 25 1.62 19.51 -11.67
CA LEU A 25 0.92 18.56 -10.82
C LEU A 25 1.72 17.27 -10.58
N VAL A 26 2.85 17.08 -11.26
CA VAL A 26 3.72 15.92 -11.03
C VAL A 26 4.31 16.00 -9.62
N HIS A 27 4.03 14.98 -8.82
CA HIS A 27 4.50 14.92 -7.44
C HIS A 27 5.78 14.09 -7.35
N GLN A 28 6.85 14.66 -6.82
CA GLN A 28 8.08 13.94 -6.53
C GLN A 28 8.00 13.34 -5.14
N THR A 29 8.10 12.02 -5.05
CA THR A 29 8.19 11.34 -3.76
C THR A 29 9.60 11.41 -3.19
N ALA A 30 9.75 11.13 -1.89
CA ALA A 30 11.05 11.10 -1.23
C ALA A 30 12.00 10.04 -1.83
N GLU A 31 11.43 9.01 -2.48
CA GLU A 31 12.13 7.95 -3.19
C GLU A 31 12.62 8.38 -4.59
N GLY A 32 12.37 9.63 -5.01
CA GLY A 32 12.78 10.16 -6.31
C GLY A 32 11.88 9.69 -7.47
N ILE A 33 10.64 9.27 -7.17
CA ILE A 33 9.69 8.81 -8.19
C ILE A 33 8.76 9.96 -8.57
N ALA A 34 8.67 10.23 -9.86
CA ALA A 34 7.76 11.20 -10.44
C ALA A 34 6.35 10.59 -10.60
N ILE A 35 5.42 10.96 -9.72
CA ILE A 35 4.03 10.52 -9.81
C ILE A 35 3.27 11.39 -10.81
N LYS A 36 2.74 10.76 -11.86
CA LYS A 36 1.92 11.41 -12.88
C LYS A 36 0.56 11.82 -12.28
N PRO A 37 -0.05 12.92 -12.73
CA PRO A 37 -1.37 13.35 -12.26
C PRO A 37 -2.53 12.44 -12.73
N LEU A 38 -2.31 11.62 -13.76
CA LEU A 38 -3.26 10.64 -14.26
C LEU A 38 -2.50 9.40 -14.76
N TYR A 39 -3.03 8.22 -14.46
CA TYR A 39 -2.57 6.93 -14.97
C TYR A 39 -3.70 6.26 -15.75
N THR A 40 -3.35 5.59 -16.84
CA THR A 40 -4.29 4.99 -17.80
C THR A 40 -3.92 3.54 -18.12
N GLU A 41 -4.76 2.85 -18.88
CA GLU A 41 -4.48 1.48 -19.35
C GLU A 41 -3.17 1.39 -20.15
N ALA A 42 -2.82 2.43 -20.92
CA ALA A 42 -1.56 2.48 -21.66
C ALA A 42 -0.32 2.50 -20.74
N ASP A 43 -0.45 2.92 -19.48
CA ASP A 43 0.63 2.85 -18.50
C ASP A 43 0.83 1.41 -17.97
N LEU A 44 -0.14 0.51 -18.17
CA LEU A 44 -0.08 -0.90 -17.78
C LEU A 44 0.66 -1.78 -18.79
N ASP A 45 0.73 -1.37 -20.06
CA ASP A 45 1.28 -2.19 -21.16
C ASP A 45 2.75 -2.59 -20.95
N ASN A 46 3.51 -1.78 -20.20
CA ASN A 46 4.93 -2.02 -19.93
C ASN A 46 5.20 -2.78 -18.62
N LEU A 47 4.16 -3.24 -17.91
CA LEU A 47 4.31 -3.96 -16.65
C LEU A 47 4.28 -5.48 -16.87
N GLU A 48 5.45 -6.12 -16.78
CA GLU A 48 5.63 -7.57 -16.91
C GLU A 48 4.85 -8.40 -15.87
N VAL A 49 4.45 -7.78 -14.76
CA VAL A 49 3.86 -8.45 -13.59
C VAL A 49 2.33 -8.42 -13.54
N THR A 50 1.69 -7.78 -14.53
CA THR A 50 0.23 -7.58 -14.58
C THR A 50 -0.56 -8.90 -14.59
N GLY A 51 -0.04 -9.92 -15.28
CA GLY A 51 -0.64 -11.25 -15.39
C GLY A 51 -0.30 -12.25 -14.27
N THR A 52 0.41 -11.83 -13.21
CA THR A 52 0.82 -12.74 -12.13
C THR A 52 -0.35 -13.17 -11.24
N LEU A 53 -0.26 -14.37 -10.66
CA LEU A 53 -1.24 -14.90 -9.72
C LEU A 53 -0.65 -15.02 -8.30
N PRO A 54 -1.45 -14.80 -7.24
CA PRO A 54 -0.99 -14.96 -5.88
C PRO A 54 -0.56 -16.41 -5.61
N GLY A 55 0.51 -16.60 -4.84
CA GLY A 55 1.05 -17.93 -4.53
C GLY A 55 1.96 -18.54 -5.59
N LEU A 56 2.20 -17.86 -6.72
CA LEU A 56 3.14 -18.28 -7.75
C LEU A 56 4.29 -17.26 -7.89
N PRO A 57 5.52 -17.69 -8.23
CA PRO A 57 6.61 -16.77 -8.56
C PRO A 57 6.20 -15.79 -9.68
N PRO A 58 6.61 -14.51 -9.64
CA PRO A 58 7.51 -13.85 -8.69
C PRO A 58 6.85 -13.34 -7.38
N TYR A 59 5.65 -13.83 -7.05
CA TYR A 59 4.91 -13.51 -5.81
C TYR A 59 4.52 -12.03 -5.63
N VAL A 60 4.45 -11.26 -6.71
CA VAL A 60 4.08 -9.83 -6.69
C VAL A 60 2.70 -9.60 -6.07
N ARG A 61 1.74 -10.51 -6.32
CA ARG A 61 0.39 -10.46 -5.73
C ARG A 61 0.26 -11.16 -4.37
N GLY A 62 1.37 -11.62 -3.81
CA GLY A 62 1.45 -12.24 -2.50
C GLY A 62 1.93 -13.71 -2.53
N PRO A 63 2.46 -14.20 -1.40
CA PRO A 63 3.11 -15.50 -1.31
C PRO A 63 2.15 -16.70 -1.18
N ARG A 64 0.85 -16.49 -0.97
CA ARG A 64 -0.14 -17.56 -0.77
C ARG A 64 -1.27 -17.42 -1.79
N ALA A 65 -1.77 -18.52 -2.33
CA ALA A 65 -2.84 -18.49 -3.33
C ALA A 65 -4.15 -17.86 -2.81
N THR A 66 -4.50 -18.13 -1.55
CA THR A 66 -5.74 -17.64 -0.93
C THR A 66 -5.56 -16.36 -0.11
N MET A 67 -4.32 -15.93 0.16
CA MET A 67 -3.99 -14.76 1.00
C MET A 67 -4.93 -14.62 2.22
N TYR A 68 -5.52 -13.44 2.39
CA TYR A 68 -6.36 -13.08 3.54
C TYR A 68 -7.82 -13.52 3.42
N THR A 69 -8.25 -14.10 2.29
CA THR A 69 -9.61 -14.65 2.17
C THR A 69 -9.76 -15.95 2.97
N ALA A 70 -8.70 -16.76 3.08
CA ALA A 70 -8.68 -17.97 3.91
C ALA A 70 -8.13 -17.71 5.32
N GLN A 71 -7.07 -16.91 5.45
CA GLN A 71 -6.45 -16.61 6.74
C GLN A 71 -6.02 -15.14 6.82
N PRO A 72 -6.64 -14.32 7.69
CA PRO A 72 -6.28 -12.91 7.81
C PRO A 72 -4.85 -12.74 8.35
N TRP A 73 -4.26 -11.56 8.11
CA TRP A 73 -2.95 -11.24 8.67
C TRP A 73 -2.99 -11.31 10.20
N THR A 74 -1.87 -11.74 10.79
CA THR A 74 -1.79 -11.83 12.25
C THR A 74 -1.58 -10.43 12.83
N ILE A 75 -2.47 -9.99 13.71
CA ILE A 75 -2.28 -8.76 14.47
C ILE A 75 -1.17 -9.00 15.51
N ARG A 76 -0.06 -8.28 15.36
CA ARG A 76 1.13 -8.39 16.22
C ARG A 76 1.42 -7.05 16.90
N GLN A 77 0.78 -6.80 18.04
CA GLN A 77 1.05 -5.59 18.82
C GLN A 77 2.37 -5.75 19.58
N TYR A 78 3.31 -4.83 19.37
CA TYR A 78 4.48 -4.75 20.23
C TYR A 78 4.03 -4.29 21.62
N ALA A 79 4.25 -5.15 22.60
CA ALA A 79 3.92 -4.86 23.98
C ALA A 79 4.98 -5.46 24.91
N GLY A 80 5.51 -4.61 25.77
CA GLY A 80 6.47 -4.96 26.80
C GLY A 80 6.41 -3.96 27.94
N PHE A 81 6.49 -4.47 29.16
CA PHE A 81 6.73 -3.68 30.37
C PHE A 81 8.11 -4.05 30.89
N SER A 82 8.73 -3.13 31.64
CA SER A 82 10.11 -3.29 32.12
C SER A 82 10.34 -4.49 33.05
N THR A 83 9.28 -5.15 33.54
CA THR A 83 9.39 -6.37 34.34
C THR A 83 8.72 -7.56 33.67
N ALA A 84 9.36 -8.74 33.76
CA ALA A 84 8.83 -9.98 33.21
C ALA A 84 7.47 -10.38 33.82
N LYS A 85 7.23 -10.04 35.09
CA LYS A 85 5.97 -10.33 35.80
C LYS A 85 4.80 -9.51 35.27
N GLU A 86 5.01 -8.22 35.04
CA GLU A 86 3.98 -7.33 34.49
C GLU A 86 3.70 -7.65 33.02
N SER A 87 4.76 -7.96 32.25
CA SER A 87 4.63 -8.44 30.88
C SER A 87 3.80 -9.72 30.81
N ASN A 88 4.03 -10.72 31.68
CA ASN A 88 3.24 -11.95 31.71
C ASN A 88 1.76 -11.70 32.03
N ALA A 89 1.47 -10.85 33.03
CA ALA A 89 0.09 -10.51 33.40
C ALA A 89 -0.64 -9.79 32.24
N PHE A 90 0.04 -8.87 31.55
CA PHE A 90 -0.49 -8.19 30.38
C PHE A 90 -0.76 -9.15 29.21
N TYR A 91 0.17 -10.07 28.94
CA TYR A 91 0.01 -11.08 27.90
C TYR A 91 -1.20 -11.97 28.10
N ARG A 92 -1.46 -12.40 29.34
CA ARG A 92 -2.65 -13.22 29.66
C ARG A 92 -3.95 -12.45 29.45
N ARG A 93 -4.01 -11.18 29.84
CA ARG A 93 -5.18 -10.32 29.59
C ARG A 93 -5.44 -10.14 28.09
N ASN A 94 -4.40 -9.92 27.31
CA ASN A 94 -4.56 -9.69 25.88
C ASN A 94 -4.93 -10.95 25.11
N LEU A 95 -4.40 -12.12 25.50
CA LEU A 95 -4.83 -13.40 24.96
C LEU A 95 -6.33 -13.61 25.20
N ALA A 96 -6.83 -13.30 26.41
CA ALA A 96 -8.26 -13.37 26.72
C ALA A 96 -9.09 -12.36 25.90
N ALA A 97 -8.51 -11.21 25.54
CA ALA A 97 -9.13 -10.21 24.68
C ALA A 97 -8.95 -10.47 23.15
N GLY A 98 -8.43 -11.64 22.75
CA GLY A 98 -8.35 -12.06 21.34
C GLY A 98 -7.04 -11.74 20.61
N GLN A 99 -5.99 -11.28 21.30
CA GLN A 99 -4.66 -11.10 20.70
C GLN A 99 -4.10 -12.47 20.29
N LYS A 100 -3.72 -12.64 19.01
CA LYS A 100 -3.27 -13.94 18.50
C LYS A 100 -1.77 -14.20 18.69
N ARG A 101 -0.86 -13.28 18.32
CA ARG A 101 0.60 -13.46 18.53
C ARG A 101 1.39 -12.15 18.53
N SER A 102 1.87 -11.70 19.69
CA SER A 102 3.10 -10.90 19.82
C SER A 102 3.47 -10.78 21.30
N PHE A 103 4.67 -11.28 21.64
CA PHE A 103 5.24 -11.18 22.97
C PHE A 103 6.69 -10.75 22.79
N ARG A 104 7.02 -9.53 23.23
CA ARG A 104 8.40 -9.09 23.32
C ARG A 104 8.63 -8.64 24.75
N CYS A 105 9.27 -9.51 25.53
CA CYS A 105 9.88 -9.10 26.78
C CYS A 105 11.09 -8.27 26.38
N VAL A 106 11.08 -6.97 26.67
CA VAL A 106 12.29 -6.14 26.64
C VAL A 106 12.95 -6.30 28.00
#